data_AF-A0A7K0Z4H1-F1
#
_entry.id   AF-A0A7K0Z4H1-F1
#
_cell.length_a   1.000
_cell.length_b   1.000
_cell.length_c   1.000
_cell.angle_alpha   90.00
_cell.angle_beta   90.00
_cell.angle_gamma   90.00
#
_symmetry.space_group_name_H-M   'P 1'
#
loop_
_entity.id
_entity.type
_entity.pdbx_description
1 polymer ?
#
loop_
_entity_poly.entity_id
_entity_poly.type
_entity_poly.pdbx_seq_one_letter_code
_entity_poly.pdbx_strand_id
1 'polypeptide(L)'
;MDEKTLIKQWNVLRAQIIQAQVAPALVLIGVMVLATAGFFESASDSAKFLALGVAAVTGILATISQYAAVREGEALLVDLGKVDKPSALSRKIAGSRGLISLSAIAIIAFDIAIFALVVWAVLGN
;
A
#
# COMPACT_ATOMS: atom_id res chain seq x y z
N MET A 1 1.90 -28.00 -0.20
CA MET A 1 2.04 -27.37 -1.53
C MET A 1 3.47 -27.56 -2.01
N ASP A 2 3.68 -27.69 -3.31
CA ASP A 2 5.03 -27.73 -3.89
C ASP A 2 5.63 -26.31 -3.98
N GLU A 3 6.96 -26.25 -4.05
CA GLU A 3 7.74 -25.00 -4.08
C GLU A 3 7.26 -24.03 -5.18
N LYS A 4 7.01 -24.54 -6.39
CA LYS A 4 6.68 -23.72 -7.56
C LYS A 4 5.33 -23.05 -7.38
N THR A 5 4.36 -23.74 -6.77
CA THR A 5 3.05 -23.17 -6.46
C THR A 5 3.16 -22.06 -5.41
N LEU A 6 3.97 -22.25 -4.37
CA LEU A 6 4.19 -21.21 -3.35
C LEU A 6 4.89 -19.97 -3.95
N ILE A 7 5.90 -20.15 -4.80
CA ILE A 7 6.56 -19.03 -5.48
C ILE A 7 5.58 -18.28 -6.41
N LYS A 8 4.72 -19.00 -7.14
CA LYS A 8 3.68 -18.36 -7.96
C LYS A 8 2.72 -17.53 -7.13
N GLN A 9 2.24 -18.08 -6.01
CA GLN A 9 1.35 -17.37 -5.11
C GLN A 9 2.04 -16.13 -4.50
N TRP A 10 3.32 -16.23 -4.14
CA TRP A 10 4.12 -15.10 -3.69
C TRP A 10 4.17 -13.97 -4.73
N ASN A 11 4.38 -14.31 -6.00
CA ASN A 11 4.40 -13.32 -7.08
C ASN A 11 3.04 -12.65 -7.27
N VAL A 12 1.93 -13.39 -7.13
CA VAL A 12 0.57 -12.84 -7.20
C VAL A 12 0.32 -11.85 -6.06
N LEU A 13 0.65 -12.20 -4.82
CA LEU A 13 0.50 -11.32 -3.67
C LEU A 13 1.31 -10.02 -3.83
N ARG A 14 2.55 -10.12 -4.31
CA ARG A 14 3.38 -8.95 -4.61
C ARG A 14 2.77 -8.07 -5.71
N ALA A 15 2.22 -8.68 -6.75
CA ALA A 15 1.54 -7.94 -7.80
C ALA A 15 0.30 -7.21 -7.26
N GLN A 16 -0.49 -7.85 -6.39
CA GLN A 16 -1.64 -7.21 -5.74
C GLN A 16 -1.23 -5.98 -4.90
N ILE A 17 -0.14 -6.07 -4.13
CA ILE A 17 0.39 -4.92 -3.38
C ILE A 17 0.75 -3.76 -4.31
N ILE A 18 1.44 -4.05 -5.41
CA ILE A 18 1.83 -3.03 -6.40
C ILE A 18 0.60 -2.39 -7.06
N GLN A 19 -0.39 -3.21 -7.44
CA GLN A 19 -1.61 -2.71 -8.10
C GLN A 19 -2.49 -1.89 -7.15
N ALA A 20 -2.54 -2.26 -5.86
CA ALA A 20 -3.30 -1.51 -4.86
C ALA A 20 -2.80 -0.06 -4.69
N GLN A 21 -1.54 0.23 -5.03
CA GLN A 21 -0.94 1.56 -4.94
C GLN A 21 -1.27 2.48 -6.13
N VAL A 22 -1.79 1.94 -7.25
CA VAL A 22 -2.06 2.74 -8.46
C VAL A 22 -3.15 3.77 -8.22
N ALA A 23 -4.29 3.37 -7.63
CA ALA A 23 -5.40 4.28 -7.41
C ALA A 23 -5.05 5.43 -6.42
N PRO A 24 -4.45 5.16 -5.24
CA PRO A 24 -3.98 6.23 -4.37
C PRO A 24 -2.97 7.16 -5.04
N ALA A 25 -2.00 6.62 -5.79
CA ALA A 25 -1.01 7.44 -6.48
C ALA A 25 -1.66 8.43 -7.46
N LEU A 26 -2.67 7.99 -8.22
CA LEU A 26 -3.40 8.87 -9.13
C LEU A 26 -4.16 9.97 -8.39
N VAL A 27 -4.80 9.64 -7.25
CA VAL A 27 -5.49 10.63 -6.41
C VAL A 27 -4.51 11.65 -5.84
N LEU A 28 -3.36 11.20 -5.33
CA LEU A 28 -2.33 12.07 -4.78
C LEU A 28 -1.73 13.00 -5.85
N ILE A 29 -1.52 12.51 -7.08
CA ILE A 29 -1.10 13.34 -8.21
C ILE A 29 -2.16 14.41 -8.51
N GLY A 30 -3.44 14.05 -8.53
CA GLY A 30 -4.54 15.00 -8.74
C GLY A 30 -4.57 16.09 -7.66
N VAL A 31 -4.48 15.71 -6.38
CA VAL A 31 -4.41 16.65 -5.26
C VAL A 31 -3.19 17.56 -5.37
N MET A 32 -2.01 17.01 -5.69
CA MET A 32 -0.79 17.79 -5.86
C MET A 32 -0.96 18.86 -6.94
N VAL A 33 -1.43 18.48 -8.14
CA VAL A 33 -1.60 19.42 -9.24
C VAL A 33 -2.61 20.52 -8.86
N LEU A 34 -3.76 20.15 -8.31
CA LEU A 34 -4.80 21.11 -7.91
C LEU A 34 -4.33 22.07 -6.82
N ALA A 35 -3.54 21.58 -5.85
CA ALA A 35 -2.95 22.40 -4.80
C ALA A 35 -1.90 23.36 -5.36
N THR A 36 -0.98 22.88 -6.19
CA THR A 36 0.07 23.74 -6.79
C THR A 36 -0.48 24.81 -7.73
N ALA A 37 -1.64 24.56 -8.34
CA ALA A 37 -2.34 25.52 -9.18
C ALA A 37 -3.28 26.47 -8.41
N GLY A 38 -3.37 26.36 -7.07
CA GLY A 38 -4.16 27.25 -6.22
C GLY A 38 -5.68 27.02 -6.28
N PHE A 39 -6.16 25.93 -6.89
CA PHE A 39 -7.61 25.69 -7.03
C PHE A 39 -8.33 25.53 -5.69
N PHE A 40 -7.65 25.06 -4.65
CA PHE A 40 -8.26 24.92 -3.33
C PHE A 40 -8.50 26.27 -2.64
N GLU A 41 -7.78 27.34 -2.96
CA GLU A 41 -7.97 28.65 -2.30
C GLU A 41 -9.38 29.23 -2.57
N SER A 42 -9.89 29.03 -3.78
CA SER A 42 -11.20 29.53 -4.23
C SER A 42 -12.32 28.48 -4.19
N ALA A 43 -12.01 27.25 -3.78
CA ALA A 43 -12.98 26.16 -3.70
C ALA A 43 -13.90 26.31 -2.48
N SER A 44 -15.16 25.87 -2.62
CA SER A 44 -16.08 25.76 -1.49
C SER A 44 -15.58 24.73 -0.46
N ASP A 45 -15.95 24.90 0.80
CA ASP A 45 -15.63 23.94 1.86
C ASP A 45 -16.09 22.53 1.51
N SER A 46 -17.28 22.40 0.92
CA SER A 46 -17.81 21.12 0.44
C SER A 46 -16.89 20.44 -0.56
N ALA A 47 -16.25 21.18 -1.48
CA ALA A 47 -15.32 20.63 -2.46
C ALA A 47 -13.98 20.24 -1.81
N LYS A 48 -13.49 21.03 -0.85
CA LYS A 48 -12.30 20.70 -0.05
C LYS A 48 -12.50 19.41 0.73
N PHE A 49 -13.60 19.28 1.47
CA PHE A 49 -13.91 18.07 2.23
C PHE A 49 -14.19 16.85 1.33
N LEU A 50 -14.77 17.05 0.14
CA LEU A 50 -14.90 15.99 -0.84
C LEU A 50 -13.52 15.49 -1.31
N ALA A 51 -12.60 16.39 -1.62
CA ALA A 51 -11.23 16.02 -2.02
C ALA A 51 -10.50 15.23 -0.91
N LEU A 52 -10.63 15.67 0.35
CA LEU A 52 -10.10 14.94 1.51
C LEU A 52 -10.74 13.57 1.68
N GLY A 53 -12.06 13.48 1.53
CA GLY A 53 -12.80 12.22 1.62
C GLY A 53 -12.38 11.22 0.55
N VAL A 54 -12.21 11.67 -0.70
CA VAL A 54 -11.73 10.84 -1.81
C VAL A 54 -10.31 10.33 -1.52
N ALA A 55 -9.40 11.23 -1.11
CA ALA A 55 -8.03 10.84 -0.75
C ALA A 55 -7.99 9.82 0.41
N ALA A 56 -8.77 10.06 1.47
CA ALA A 56 -8.86 9.17 2.62
C ALA A 56 -9.38 7.79 2.23
N VAL A 57 -10.51 7.72 1.53
CA VAL A 57 -11.16 6.45 1.17
C VAL A 57 -10.27 5.64 0.23
N THR A 58 -9.69 6.27 -0.79
CA THR A 58 -8.78 5.56 -1.71
C THR A 58 -7.53 5.05 -1.00
N GLY A 59 -6.95 5.83 -0.08
CA GLY A 59 -5.83 5.41 0.76
C GLY A 59 -6.19 4.20 1.63
N ILE A 60 -7.27 4.30 2.42
CA ILE A 60 -7.71 3.23 3.33
C ILE A 60 -7.97 1.91 2.58
N LEU A 61 -8.64 1.96 1.43
CA LEU A 61 -8.88 0.77 0.63
C LEU A 61 -7.57 0.12 0.17
N ALA A 62 -6.59 0.92 -0.25
CA ALA A 62 -5.28 0.41 -0.63
C ALA A 62 -4.52 -0.19 0.55
N THR A 63 -4.56 0.44 1.74
CA THR A 63 -3.95 -0.09 2.97
C THR A 63 -4.55 -1.44 3.35
N ILE A 64 -5.88 -1.58 3.30
CA ILE A 64 -6.57 -2.85 3.60
C ILE A 64 -6.11 -3.95 2.64
N SER A 65 -6.06 -3.68 1.33
CA SER A 65 -5.60 -4.65 0.34
C SER A 65 -4.14 -5.05 0.54
N GLN A 66 -3.27 -4.10 0.86
CA GLN A 66 -1.85 -4.37 1.12
C GLN A 66 -1.66 -5.16 2.41
N TYR A 67 -2.39 -4.82 3.47
CA TYR A 67 -2.32 -5.55 4.74
C TYR A 67 -2.79 -6.99 4.59
N ALA A 68 -3.87 -7.24 3.83
CA ALA A 68 -4.33 -8.59 3.51
C ALA A 68 -3.24 -9.39 2.79
N ALA A 69 -2.62 -8.80 1.75
CA ALA A 69 -1.54 -9.45 1.00
C ALA A 69 -0.28 -9.70 1.84
N VAL A 70 0.07 -8.79 2.77
CA VAL A 70 1.16 -8.98 3.75
C VAL A 70 0.86 -10.16 4.65
N ARG A 71 -0.34 -10.20 5.28
CA ARG A 71 -0.74 -11.28 6.19
C ARG A 71 -0.72 -12.64 5.49
N GLU A 72 -1.28 -12.72 4.30
CA GLU A 72 -1.26 -13.94 3.47
C GLU A 72 0.17 -14.30 3.04
N GLY A 73 0.99 -13.29 2.75
CA GLY A 73 2.41 -13.45 2.45
C GLY A 73 3.18 -14.06 3.62
N GLU A 74 2.94 -13.61 4.85
CA GLU A 74 3.58 -14.19 6.04
C GLU A 74 3.23 -15.67 6.23
N ALA A 75 1.97 -16.04 6.05
CA ALA A 75 1.54 -17.44 6.11
C ALA A 75 2.23 -18.28 5.01
N LEU A 76 2.30 -17.74 3.78
CA LEU A 76 3.01 -18.37 2.67
C LEU A 76 4.50 -18.57 2.97
N LEU A 77 5.17 -17.61 3.62
CA LEU A 77 6.58 -17.75 3.98
C LEU A 77 6.83 -18.89 4.96
N VAL A 78 5.90 -19.13 5.90
CA VAL A 78 5.97 -20.26 6.84
C VAL A 78 5.90 -21.58 6.09
N ASP A 79 5.04 -21.70 5.09
CA ASP A 79 4.93 -22.91 4.28
C ASP A 79 6.11 -23.09 3.34
N LEU A 80 6.62 -22.01 2.76
CA LEU A 80 7.82 -22.03 1.92
C LEU A 80 9.07 -22.46 2.71
N GLY A 81 9.13 -22.13 4.00
CA GLY A 81 10.19 -22.57 4.89
C GLY A 81 10.18 -24.07 5.21
N LYS A 82 9.09 -24.78 4.93
CA LYS A 82 8.94 -26.24 5.20
C LYS A 82 9.16 -27.12 3.96
N VAL A 83 9.44 -26.51 2.81
CA VAL A 83 9.69 -27.25 1.55
C VAL A 83 10.96 -28.08 1.68
N ASP A 84 10.91 -29.35 1.26
CA ASP A 84 12.10 -30.22 1.20
C ASP A 84 13.01 -29.81 0.04
N LYS A 85 14.32 -29.73 0.29
CA LYS A 85 15.36 -29.27 -0.65
C LYS A 85 15.01 -27.94 -1.36
N PRO A 86 14.77 -26.84 -0.61
CA PRO A 86 14.33 -25.59 -1.21
C PRO A 86 15.42 -25.01 -2.13
N SER A 87 15.02 -24.32 -3.20
CA SER A 87 15.95 -23.53 -3.99
C SER A 87 16.54 -22.37 -3.18
N ALA A 88 17.59 -21.74 -3.71
CA ALA A 88 18.16 -20.53 -3.11
C ALA A 88 17.13 -19.39 -3.04
N LEU A 89 16.25 -19.28 -4.04
CA LEU A 89 15.18 -18.31 -4.08
C LEU A 89 14.18 -18.54 -2.93
N SER A 90 13.74 -19.78 -2.74
CA SER A 90 12.80 -20.12 -1.66
C SER A 90 13.37 -19.86 -0.28
N ARG A 91 14.65 -20.20 -0.05
CA ARG A 91 15.34 -19.85 1.21
C ARG A 91 15.34 -18.34 1.46
N LYS A 92 15.61 -17.54 0.42
CA LYS A 92 15.64 -16.07 0.55
C LYS A 92 14.25 -15.49 0.83
N ILE A 93 13.23 -15.98 0.13
CA ILE A 93 11.84 -15.53 0.31
C ILE A 93 11.34 -15.92 1.70
N ALA A 94 11.51 -17.18 2.13
CA ALA A 94 11.07 -17.66 3.45
C ALA A 94 11.72 -16.89 4.61
N GLY A 95 12.99 -16.48 4.46
CA GLY A 95 13.71 -15.66 5.44
C GLY A 95 13.24 -14.19 5.53
N SER A 96 12.32 -13.74 4.69
CA SER A 96 11.92 -12.32 4.60
C SER A 96 10.77 -11.92 5.52
N ARG A 97 10.29 -12.81 6.40
CA ARG A 97 9.10 -12.57 7.25
C ARG A 97 9.21 -11.29 8.09
N GLY A 98 10.36 -11.04 8.71
CA GLY A 98 10.57 -9.81 9.50
C GLY A 98 10.45 -8.54 8.66
N LEU A 99 10.94 -8.57 7.41
CA LEU A 99 10.86 -7.43 6.50
C LEU A 99 9.42 -7.17 6.01
N ILE A 100 8.64 -8.23 5.79
CA ILE A 100 7.21 -8.12 5.45
C ILE A 100 6.44 -7.48 6.59
N SER A 101 6.65 -7.96 7.82
CA SER A 101 6.01 -7.40 9.02
C SER A 101 6.37 -5.93 9.24
N LEU A 102 7.65 -5.58 9.08
CA LEU A 102 8.11 -4.19 9.15
C LEU A 102 7.47 -3.32 8.07
N SER A 103 7.28 -3.87 6.87
CA SER A 103 6.63 -3.16 5.76
C SER A 103 5.17 -2.83 6.07
N ALA A 104 4.44 -3.71 6.77
CA ALA A 104 3.06 -3.42 7.20
C ALA A 104 2.97 -2.22 8.14
N ILE A 105 3.90 -2.11 9.09
CA ILE A 105 3.98 -0.97 10.01
C ILE A 105 4.36 0.31 9.26
N ALA A 106 5.34 0.21 8.35
CA ALA A 106 5.79 1.34 7.55
C ALA A 106 4.67 1.90 6.66
N ILE A 107 3.84 1.03 6.05
CA ILE A 107 2.68 1.44 5.24
C ILE A 107 1.75 2.36 6.05
N ILE A 108 1.34 1.94 7.25
CA ILE A 108 0.43 2.73 8.10
C ILE A 108 1.07 4.07 8.47
N ALA A 109 2.35 4.08 8.82
CA ALA A 109 3.06 5.32 9.17
C ALA A 109 3.11 6.29 7.97
N PHE A 110 3.39 5.79 6.77
CA PHE A 110 3.40 6.60 5.56
C PHE A 110 2.00 7.08 5.17
N ASP A 111 0.96 6.25 5.31
CA ASP A 111 -0.42 6.65 5.04
C ASP A 111 -0.85 7.82 5.91
N ILE A 112 -0.55 7.77 7.21
CA ILE A 112 -0.85 8.87 8.15
C ILE A 112 -0.07 10.13 7.76
N ALA A 113 1.23 10.01 7.49
CA ALA A 113 2.07 11.15 7.14
C ALA A 113 1.60 11.83 5.84
N ILE A 114 1.32 11.05 4.79
CA ILE A 114 0.84 11.56 3.51
C ILE A 114 -0.55 12.17 3.65
N PHE A 115 -1.45 11.54 4.41
CA PHE A 115 -2.78 12.09 4.61
C PHE A 115 -2.73 13.43 5.37
N ALA A 116 -1.85 13.58 6.36
CA ALA A 116 -1.63 14.86 7.03
C ALA A 116 -1.14 15.95 6.07
N LEU A 117 -0.24 15.61 5.14
CA LEU A 117 0.21 16.54 4.09
C LEU A 117 -0.93 16.90 3.12
N VAL A 118 -1.79 15.95 2.76
CA VAL A 118 -2.98 16.21 1.93
C VAL A 118 -3.94 17.16 2.65
N VAL A 119 -4.22 16.94 3.93
CA VAL A 119 -5.04 17.84 4.74
C VAL A 119 -4.46 19.25 4.75
N TRP A 120 -3.14 19.36 4.98
CA TRP A 120 -2.46 20.65 4.96
C TRP A 120 -2.52 21.32 3.58
N ALA A 121 -2.32 20.58 2.48
CA ALA A 121 -2.36 21.13 1.13
C ALA A 121 -3.76 21.61 0.70
N VAL A 122 -4.82 20.98 1.20
CA VAL A 122 -6.21 21.30 0.83
C VAL A 122 -6.82 22.40 1.72
N LEU A 123 -6.50 22.40 3.02
CA LEU A 123 -7.08 23.31 4.01
C LEU A 123 -6.15 24.42 4.50
N GLY A 124 -4.83 24.27 4.32
CA GLY A 124 -3.81 25.17 4.87
C GLY A 124 -3.57 26.45 4.07
N ASN A 125 -4.37 26.69 3.03
CA ASN A 125 -4.33 27.89 2.20
C ASN A 125 -5.50 28.80 2.58
#